data_AF-A0A1D2AIC1-F1
#
_entry.id   AF-A0A1D2AIC1-F1
#
_cell.length_a   1.000
_cell.length_b   1.000
_cell.length_c   1.000
_cell.angle_alpha   90.00
_cell.angle_beta   90.00
_cell.angle_gamma   90.00
#
_symmetry.space_group_name_H-M   'P 1'
#
loop_
_entity.id
_entity.type
_entity.pdbx_description
1 polymer ?
#
loop_
_entity_poly.entity_id
_entity_poly.type
_entity_poly.pdbx_seq_one_letter_code
_entity_poly.pdbx_strand_id
1 'polypeptide(L)'
;NLKGFFKTDFTIIDNNVFRLHYKATVCILIAFSILVTGRQYIGDPIDCISKDSVPSDLLDTFCWIHTTFSLTDAWHKQVGVQIPYPGVDKYTPGEKRVYHAYYQWVCFVLFLQAVLFYVPRYFWKAIEGGRTKNLILGLNNPIMADDAKEKSRNLLVEYLTVNLNNHNLFFYGYVLAEILNFINVVGQMFLMDMFLGGEFSSYGARVLQFTEWDWSVRFDPMIKVFPRLTKCTFHMYGTSGDVQKHDAMCILPINIIN
;
A
#
# COMPACT_ATOMS: atom_id res chain seq x y z
N ASN A 1 1.79 21.98 -2.57
CA ASN A 1 1.17 22.82 -3.62
C ASN A 1 0.20 22.00 -4.47
N LEU A 2 -1.02 21.77 -3.95
CA LEU A 2 -2.10 21.04 -4.66
C LEU A 2 -2.55 21.72 -5.97
N LYS A 3 -2.31 23.03 -6.13
CA LYS A 3 -2.58 23.79 -7.36
C LYS A 3 -1.84 23.26 -8.60
N GLY A 4 -0.69 22.59 -8.44
CA GLY A 4 0.02 21.98 -9.56
C GLY A 4 -0.66 20.73 -10.12
N PHE A 5 -1.45 20.04 -9.30
CA PHE A 5 -2.09 18.78 -9.68
C PHE A 5 -3.33 18.99 -10.58
N PHE A 6 -4.02 20.12 -10.38
CA PHE A 6 -5.18 20.56 -11.17
C PHE A 6 -4.82 21.52 -12.31
N LYS A 7 -3.54 21.85 -12.49
CA LYS A 7 -3.12 22.60 -13.68
C LYS A 7 -3.27 21.69 -14.89
N THR A 8 -4.16 22.04 -15.80
CA THR A 8 -4.20 21.46 -17.13
C THR A 8 -2.91 21.86 -17.86
N ASP A 9 -1.94 20.95 -17.89
CA ASP A 9 -0.78 21.14 -18.74
C ASP A 9 -1.24 21.08 -20.20
N PHE A 10 -1.12 22.20 -20.90
CA PHE A 10 -1.43 22.32 -22.32
C PHE A 10 -0.44 21.56 -23.23
N THR A 11 0.56 20.89 -22.66
CA THR A 11 1.54 20.07 -23.35
C THR A 11 1.60 18.70 -22.70
N ILE A 12 1.17 17.69 -23.47
CA ILE A 12 1.12 16.31 -23.01
C ILE A 12 2.42 15.62 -23.45
N ILE A 13 3.23 15.23 -22.48
CA ILE A 13 4.50 14.51 -22.70
C ILE A 13 4.44 13.02 -22.31
N ASP A 14 3.25 12.55 -21.90
CA ASP A 14 3.06 11.20 -21.33
C ASP A 14 1.86 10.50 -21.96
N ASN A 15 1.92 9.17 -22.02
CA ASN A 15 0.78 8.35 -22.37
C ASN A 15 -0.22 8.17 -21.20
N ASN A 16 -1.33 7.49 -21.47
CA ASN A 16 -2.35 7.19 -20.46
C ASN A 16 -1.85 6.22 -19.38
N VAL A 17 -0.95 5.30 -19.73
CA VAL A 17 -0.38 4.32 -18.79
C VAL A 17 0.46 5.02 -17.71
N PHE A 18 1.36 5.93 -18.08
CA PHE A 18 2.10 6.78 -17.16
C PHE A 18 1.16 7.51 -16.21
N ARG A 19 0.11 8.15 -16.75
CA ARG A 19 -0.88 8.89 -15.94
C ARG A 19 -1.59 7.99 -14.94
N LEU A 20 -1.89 6.75 -15.32
CA LEU A 20 -2.44 5.76 -14.38
C LEU A 20 -1.48 5.52 -13.22
N HIS A 21 -0.18 5.31 -13.50
CA HIS A 21 0.82 5.05 -12.47
C HIS A 21 1.07 6.26 -11.56
N TYR A 22 1.51 7.39 -12.11
CA TYR A 22 1.97 8.51 -11.27
C TYR A 22 0.84 9.42 -10.76
N LYS A 23 -0.35 9.41 -11.37
CA LYS A 23 -1.51 10.16 -10.85
C LYS A 23 -2.45 9.25 -10.09
N ALA A 24 -3.06 8.26 -10.75
CA ALA A 24 -4.13 7.48 -10.12
C ALA A 24 -3.58 6.61 -9.00
N THR A 25 -2.60 5.75 -9.28
CA THR A 25 -2.03 4.83 -8.28
C THR A 25 -1.38 5.58 -7.12
N VAL A 26 -0.58 6.61 -7.39
CA VAL A 26 0.03 7.45 -6.34
C VAL A 26 -1.04 8.13 -5.47
N CYS A 27 -2.08 8.72 -6.06
CA CYS A 27 -3.15 9.34 -5.27
C CYS A 27 -3.89 8.32 -4.39
N ILE A 28 -4.19 7.15 -4.93
CA ILE A 28 -4.86 6.07 -4.20
C ILE A 28 -3.99 5.59 -3.02
N LEU A 29 -2.70 5.34 -3.26
CA LEU A 29 -1.77 4.89 -2.23
C LEU A 29 -1.58 5.94 -1.13
N ILE A 30 -1.46 7.22 -1.49
CA ILE A 30 -1.37 8.31 -0.50
C ILE A 30 -2.67 8.42 0.30
N ALA A 31 -3.83 8.33 -0.34
CA ALA A 31 -5.12 8.39 0.35
C ALA A 31 -5.27 7.26 1.36
N PHE A 32 -4.95 6.02 0.97
CA PHE A 32 -4.97 4.87 1.89
C PHE A 32 -3.91 4.96 2.98
N SER A 33 -2.70 5.44 2.67
CA SER A 33 -1.66 5.68 3.67
C SER A 33 -2.15 6.66 4.74
N ILE A 34 -2.79 7.77 4.34
CA ILE A 34 -3.38 8.74 5.29
C ILE A 34 -4.51 8.10 6.10
N LEU A 35 -5.40 7.35 5.47
CA LEU A 35 -6.54 6.70 6.12
C LEU A 35 -6.06 5.70 7.19
N VAL A 36 -5.12 4.81 6.84
CA VAL A 36 -4.52 3.83 7.75
C VAL A 36 -3.78 4.53 8.89
N THR A 37 -2.99 5.57 8.58
CA THR A 37 -2.30 6.38 9.60
C THR A 37 -3.29 7.00 10.59
N GLY A 38 -4.42 7.51 10.11
CA GLY A 38 -5.48 8.05 10.96
C GLY A 38 -6.01 7.01 11.94
N ARG A 39 -6.24 5.77 11.49
CA ARG A 39 -6.69 4.70 12.40
C ARG A 39 -5.61 4.21 13.36
N GLN A 40 -4.34 4.23 12.94
CA GLN A 40 -3.21 3.75 13.75
C GLN A 40 -2.82 4.68 14.89
N TYR A 41 -2.82 5.99 14.64
CA TYR A 41 -2.29 6.98 15.57
C TYR A 41 -3.35 7.81 16.29
N ILE A 42 -4.53 7.97 15.69
CA ILE A 42 -5.59 8.83 16.25
C ILE A 42 -6.77 8.00 16.78
N GLY A 43 -7.06 6.86 16.15
CA GLY A 43 -8.09 5.93 16.63
C GLY A 43 -7.50 4.79 17.47
N ASP A 44 -8.38 3.91 17.94
CA ASP A 44 -7.99 2.70 18.68
C ASP A 44 -7.69 1.57 17.68
N PRO A 45 -6.41 1.15 17.53
CA PRO A 45 -6.03 0.13 16.56
C PRO A 45 -6.31 -1.30 17.06
N ILE A 46 -6.41 -1.48 18.38
CA ILE A 46 -6.63 -2.74 19.07
C ILE A 46 -7.49 -2.50 20.33
N ASP A 47 -8.34 -3.45 20.67
CA ASP A 47 -9.15 -3.45 21.89
C ASP A 47 -9.13 -4.85 22.52
N CYS A 48 -8.51 -4.99 23.69
CA CYS A 48 -8.29 -6.25 24.38
C CYS A 48 -9.26 -6.44 25.55
N ILE A 49 -9.86 -7.63 25.61
CA ILE A 49 -10.75 -8.01 26.70
C ILE A 49 -9.92 -8.23 27.97
N SER A 50 -10.04 -7.34 28.94
CA SER A 50 -9.49 -7.51 30.29
C SER A 50 -10.57 -8.05 31.25
N LYS A 51 -10.26 -9.15 31.95
CA LYS A 51 -11.08 -9.68 33.06
C LYS A 51 -10.42 -9.47 34.43
N ASP A 52 -9.14 -9.14 34.43
CA ASP A 52 -8.29 -9.08 35.64
C ASP A 52 -8.06 -7.61 36.07
N SER A 53 -7.34 -7.41 37.18
CA SER A 53 -6.95 -6.10 37.73
C SER A 53 -5.98 -5.28 36.84
N VAL A 54 -5.88 -5.60 35.55
CA VAL A 54 -5.01 -4.92 34.58
C VAL A 54 -5.82 -3.86 33.86
N PRO A 55 -5.39 -2.59 33.88
CA PRO A 55 -6.03 -1.53 33.09
C PRO A 55 -6.06 -1.90 31.60
N SER A 56 -7.21 -1.76 30.94
CA SER A 56 -7.40 -2.03 29.50
C SER A 56 -6.38 -1.28 28.66
N ASP A 57 -6.20 0.02 28.91
CA ASP A 57 -5.33 0.87 28.10
C ASP A 57 -3.86 0.43 28.13
N LEU A 58 -3.41 -0.10 29.28
CA LEU A 58 -2.06 -0.65 29.43
C LEU A 58 -1.94 -1.96 28.64
N LEU A 59 -2.95 -2.82 28.72
CA LEU A 59 -2.99 -4.09 27.99
C LEU A 59 -3.01 -3.84 26.48
N ASP A 60 -3.85 -2.93 26.01
CA ASP A 60 -3.97 -2.54 24.61
C ASP A 60 -2.65 -2.00 24.07
N THR A 61 -2.04 -1.05 24.79
CA THR A 61 -0.74 -0.47 24.44
C THR A 61 0.35 -1.55 24.39
N PHE A 62 0.40 -2.41 25.40
CA PHE A 62 1.37 -3.50 25.45
C PHE A 62 1.18 -4.47 24.28
N CYS A 63 -0.05 -4.92 24.05
CA CYS A 63 -0.36 -5.89 23.01
C CYS A 63 -0.19 -5.32 21.59
N TRP A 64 -0.41 -4.02 21.42
CA TRP A 64 -0.07 -3.31 20.19
C TRP A 64 1.44 -3.31 19.93
N ILE A 65 2.26 -2.97 20.93
CA ILE A 65 3.72 -2.87 20.80
C ILE A 65 4.38 -4.25 20.67
N HIS A 66 4.00 -5.20 21.53
CA HIS A 66 4.58 -6.53 21.61
C HIS A 66 4.00 -7.53 20.59
N THR A 67 3.10 -7.06 19.72
CA THR A 67 2.43 -7.82 18.65
C THR A 67 1.50 -8.91 19.18
N THR A 68 0.47 -9.21 18.42
CA THR A 68 -0.45 -10.31 18.72
C THR A 68 -0.15 -11.53 17.86
N PHE A 69 -0.70 -12.68 18.24
CA PHE A 69 -0.49 -13.92 17.52
C PHE A 69 -1.77 -14.74 17.34
N SER A 70 -1.76 -15.61 16.34
CA SER A 70 -2.76 -16.66 16.11
C SER A 70 -2.12 -18.05 16.18
N LEU A 71 -2.93 -19.05 16.49
CA LEU A 71 -2.51 -20.45 16.57
C LEU A 71 -2.94 -21.20 15.32
N THR A 72 -1.98 -21.78 14.60
CA THR A 72 -2.26 -22.45 13.32
C THR A 72 -3.18 -23.66 13.46
N ASP A 73 -3.04 -24.42 14.56
CA ASP A 73 -3.85 -25.61 14.85
C ASP A 73 -5.32 -25.26 15.16
N ALA A 74 -5.61 -23.99 15.45
CA ALA A 74 -6.95 -23.49 15.73
C ALA A 74 -7.65 -22.91 14.49
N TRP A 75 -7.03 -22.87 13.32
CA TRP A 75 -7.69 -22.32 12.12
C TRP A 75 -8.85 -23.18 11.62
N HIS A 76 -8.76 -24.50 11.75
CA HIS A 76 -9.76 -25.43 11.22
C HIS A 76 -10.68 -26.03 12.29
N LYS A 77 -10.59 -25.56 13.55
CA LYS A 77 -11.46 -26.00 14.64
C LYS A 77 -12.86 -25.40 14.48
N GLN A 78 -13.87 -26.04 15.08
CA GLN A 78 -15.26 -25.58 14.98
C GLN A 78 -15.50 -24.35 15.87
N VAL A 79 -15.86 -23.24 15.23
CA VAL A 79 -16.21 -21.98 15.91
C VAL A 79 -17.53 -22.12 16.67
N GLY A 80 -17.59 -21.55 17.88
CA GLY A 80 -18.78 -21.58 18.75
C GLY A 80 -18.93 -22.86 19.58
N VAL A 81 -18.14 -23.91 19.28
CA VAL A 81 -18.10 -25.15 20.06
C VAL A 81 -16.71 -25.36 20.67
N GLN A 82 -15.67 -25.39 19.84
CA GLN A 82 -14.30 -25.67 20.27
C GLN A 82 -13.50 -24.38 20.51
N ILE A 83 -13.74 -23.36 19.68
CA ILE A 83 -12.99 -22.10 19.69
C ILE A 83 -13.92 -20.90 19.52
N PRO A 84 -13.57 -19.73 20.08
CA PRO A 84 -14.34 -18.50 19.88
C PRO A 84 -14.15 -17.88 18.48
N TYR A 85 -12.97 -18.06 17.87
CA TYR A 85 -12.65 -17.50 16.55
C TYR A 85 -11.50 -18.28 15.89
N PRO A 86 -11.45 -18.43 14.55
CA PRO A 86 -10.36 -19.16 13.88
C PRO A 86 -8.98 -18.62 14.26
N GLY A 87 -8.11 -19.48 14.75
CA GLY A 87 -6.76 -19.10 15.20
C GLY A 87 -6.68 -18.56 16.63
N VAL A 88 -7.79 -18.50 17.37
CA VAL A 88 -7.86 -18.10 18.78
C VAL A 88 -8.23 -19.30 19.63
N ASP A 89 -7.27 -19.85 20.37
CA ASP A 89 -7.48 -20.99 21.28
C ASP A 89 -6.51 -20.91 22.48
N LYS A 90 -6.69 -21.75 23.50
CA LYS A 90 -5.74 -21.90 24.60
C LYS A 90 -4.40 -22.40 24.04
N TYR A 91 -3.35 -21.63 24.30
CA TYR A 91 -2.00 -22.02 23.86
C TYR A 91 -1.51 -23.23 24.66
N THR A 92 -1.09 -24.27 23.95
CA THR A 92 -0.36 -25.41 24.53
C THR A 92 1.11 -25.42 24.09
N PRO A 93 2.06 -25.80 24.98
CA PRO A 93 3.48 -25.86 24.61
C PRO A 93 3.70 -26.82 23.44
N GLY A 94 4.25 -26.32 22.34
CA GLY A 94 4.47 -27.07 21.10
C GLY A 94 3.64 -26.59 19.91
N GLU A 95 2.60 -25.79 20.14
CA GLU A 95 1.80 -25.19 19.06
C GLU A 95 2.55 -24.08 18.34
N LYS A 96 2.37 -24.01 17.01
CA LYS A 96 2.98 -22.95 16.19
C LYS A 96 2.18 -21.66 16.30
N ARG A 97 2.87 -20.59 16.68
CA ARG A 97 2.35 -19.21 16.74
C ARG A 97 2.71 -18.45 15.47
N VAL A 98 1.73 -17.75 14.90
CA VAL A 98 1.91 -16.80 13.80
C VAL A 98 1.72 -15.41 14.37
N TYR A 99 2.78 -14.60 14.33
CA TYR A 99 2.78 -13.23 14.87
C TYR A 99 2.38 -12.22 13.81
N HIS A 100 1.56 -11.25 14.22
CA HIS A 100 0.99 -10.24 13.34
C HIS A 100 1.57 -8.85 13.66
N ALA A 101 2.84 -8.66 13.29
CA ALA A 101 3.59 -7.42 13.57
C ALA A 101 3.48 -6.37 12.46
N TYR A 102 3.05 -6.77 11.25
CA TYR A 102 3.19 -5.95 10.05
C TYR A 102 2.27 -4.73 10.03
N TYR A 103 1.18 -4.70 10.81
CA TYR A 103 0.22 -3.59 10.83
C TYR A 103 0.88 -2.25 11.09
N GLN A 104 1.80 -2.19 12.05
CA GLN A 104 2.55 -0.97 12.40
C GLN A 104 3.31 -0.37 11.21
N TRP A 105 3.60 -1.19 10.20
CA TRP A 105 4.40 -0.82 9.03
C TRP A 105 3.59 -0.55 7.77
N VAL A 106 2.29 -0.89 7.74
CA VAL A 106 1.43 -0.76 6.55
C VAL A 106 1.44 0.67 6.00
N CYS A 107 1.30 1.68 6.87
CA CYS A 107 1.27 3.09 6.45
C CYS A 107 2.58 3.52 5.75
N PHE A 108 3.73 3.10 6.30
CA PHE A 108 5.06 3.40 5.75
C PHE A 108 5.31 2.67 4.44
N VAL A 109 4.87 1.41 4.35
CA VAL A 109 4.94 0.64 3.11
C VAL A 109 4.12 1.32 2.03
N LEU A 110 2.84 1.62 2.26
CA LEU A 110 1.98 2.30 1.28
C LEU A 110 2.57 3.64 0.81
N PHE A 111 3.16 4.40 1.74
CA PHE A 111 3.86 5.65 1.39
C PHE A 111 5.09 5.40 0.51
N LEU A 112 5.92 4.42 0.87
CA LEU A 112 7.07 4.03 0.05
C LEU A 112 6.65 3.54 -1.34
N GLN A 113 5.57 2.77 -1.44
CA GLN A 113 5.01 2.34 -2.72
C GLN A 113 4.60 3.55 -3.57
N ALA A 114 3.93 4.54 -2.98
CA ALA A 114 3.55 5.76 -3.68
C ALA A 114 4.77 6.52 -4.23
N VAL A 115 5.85 6.61 -3.44
CA VAL A 115 7.11 7.23 -3.89
C VAL A 115 7.69 6.46 -5.08
N LEU A 116 7.79 5.13 -4.99
CA LEU A 116 8.34 4.28 -6.04
C LEU A 116 7.53 4.36 -7.35
N PHE A 117 6.20 4.44 -7.30
CA PHE A 117 5.36 4.68 -8.49
C PHE A 117 5.57 6.05 -9.13
N TYR A 118 6.09 7.03 -8.40
CA TYR A 118 6.43 8.35 -8.94
C TYR A 118 7.83 8.42 -9.57
N VAL A 119 8.74 7.49 -9.23
CA VAL A 119 10.14 7.50 -9.71
C VAL A 119 10.26 7.48 -11.24
N PRO A 120 9.57 6.59 -12.00
CA PRO A 120 9.69 6.57 -13.46
C PRO A 120 9.25 7.90 -14.10
N ARG A 121 8.23 8.54 -13.53
CA ARG A 121 7.75 9.86 -13.99
C ARG A 121 8.78 10.95 -13.71
N TYR A 122 9.39 10.95 -12.52
CA TYR A 122 10.43 11.89 -12.18
C TYR A 122 11.64 11.75 -13.12
N PHE A 123 12.06 10.51 -13.39
CA PHE A 123 13.11 10.19 -14.34
C PHE A 123 12.78 10.69 -15.76
N TRP A 124 11.59 10.40 -16.28
CA TRP A 124 11.17 10.88 -17.61
C TRP A 124 11.17 12.41 -17.68
N LYS A 125 10.65 13.09 -16.65
CA LYS A 125 10.61 14.55 -16.60
C LYS A 125 12.01 15.18 -16.58
N ALA A 126 12.97 14.52 -15.92
CA ALA A 126 14.36 14.97 -15.91
C ALA A 126 15.01 14.88 -17.30
N ILE A 127 14.71 13.83 -18.07
CA ILE A 127 15.19 13.67 -19.45
C ILE A 127 14.47 14.59 -20.44
N GLU A 128 13.16 14.75 -20.30
CA GLU A 128 12.35 15.60 -21.18
C GLU A 128 12.77 17.07 -21.07
N GLY A 129 13.09 17.55 -19.86
CA GLY A 129 13.75 18.84 -19.63
C GLY A 129 13.01 20.06 -20.19
N GLY A 130 11.71 19.96 -20.44
CA GLY A 130 10.89 21.01 -21.07
C GLY A 130 11.07 21.13 -22.59
N ARG A 131 11.77 20.18 -23.25
CA ARG A 131 12.02 20.21 -24.70
C ARG A 131 10.73 20.30 -25.50
N THR A 132 9.71 19.51 -25.15
CA THR A 132 8.43 19.48 -25.88
C THR A 132 7.69 20.81 -25.75
N LYS A 133 7.72 21.39 -24.55
CA LYS A 133 7.13 22.71 -24.29
C LYS A 133 7.81 23.81 -25.10
N ASN A 134 9.15 23.76 -25.20
CA ASN A 134 9.93 24.72 -25.97
C ASN A 134 9.71 24.55 -27.48
N LEU A 135 9.57 23.31 -27.97
CA LEU A 135 9.30 23.02 -29.37
C LEU A 135 7.96 23.57 -29.85
N ILE A 136 6.92 23.45 -29.01
CA ILE A 136 5.58 23.92 -29.35
C ILE A 136 5.53 25.46 -29.46
N LEU A 137 6.49 26.20 -28.91
CA LEU A 137 6.58 27.67 -29.02
C LEU A 137 5.25 28.41 -28.73
N GLY A 138 4.39 27.85 -27.86
CA GLY A 138 3.09 28.43 -27.55
C GLY A 138 1.99 28.20 -28.60
N LEU A 139 2.19 27.35 -29.62
CA LEU A 139 1.18 26.93 -30.60
C LEU A 139 -0.08 26.32 -29.95
N ASN A 140 0.01 25.92 -28.68
CA ASN A 140 -1.10 25.43 -27.87
C ASN A 140 -1.92 26.54 -27.20
N ASN A 141 -1.56 27.82 -27.37
CA ASN A 141 -2.33 28.96 -26.90
C ASN A 141 -3.37 29.37 -27.95
N PRO A 142 -4.69 29.33 -27.64
CA PRO A 142 -5.74 29.73 -28.59
C PRO A 142 -5.74 31.23 -28.90
N ILE A 143 -5.05 32.05 -28.10
CA ILE A 143 -4.94 33.51 -28.27
C ILE A 143 -3.54 33.82 -28.83
N MET A 144 -3.33 33.53 -30.11
CA MET A 144 -2.12 33.89 -30.85
C MET A 144 -2.53 34.54 -32.18
N ALA A 145 -1.79 35.59 -32.57
CA ALA A 145 -1.98 36.21 -33.87
C ALA A 145 -1.56 35.24 -35.00
N ASP A 146 -2.28 35.29 -36.14
CA ASP A 146 -2.14 34.31 -37.22
C ASP A 146 -0.72 34.31 -37.83
N ASP A 147 -0.10 35.48 -37.93
CA ASP A 147 1.28 35.68 -38.39
C ASP A 147 2.31 35.00 -37.46
N ALA A 148 2.14 35.16 -36.15
CA ALA A 148 2.99 34.52 -35.15
C ALA A 148 2.84 33.00 -35.15
N LYS A 149 1.62 32.51 -35.43
CA LYS A 149 1.30 31.08 -35.52
C LYS A 149 1.97 30.44 -36.73
N GLU A 150 1.89 31.09 -37.90
CA GLU A 150 2.53 30.60 -39.12
C GLU A 150 4.06 30.56 -38.99
N LYS A 151 4.66 31.61 -38.42
CA LYS A 151 6.11 31.65 -38.15
C LYS A 151 6.56 30.53 -37.22
N SER A 152 5.83 30.31 -36.13
CA SER A 152 6.14 29.24 -35.16
C SER A 152 5.99 27.84 -35.78
N ARG A 153 4.98 27.63 -36.64
CA ARG A 153 4.80 26.37 -37.39
C ARG A 153 5.97 26.11 -38.34
N ASN A 154 6.40 27.12 -39.09
CA ASN A 154 7.51 26.97 -40.04
C ASN A 154 8.82 26.65 -39.32
N LEU A 155 9.11 27.32 -38.20
CA LEU A 155 10.26 27.01 -37.34
C LEU A 155 10.22 25.57 -36.79
N LEU A 156 9.04 25.08 -36.40
CA LEU A 156 8.88 23.70 -35.93
C LEU A 156 9.18 22.69 -37.05
N VAL A 157 8.65 22.91 -38.26
CA VAL A 157 8.88 22.03 -39.42
C VAL A 157 10.35 22.03 -39.80
N GLU A 158 11.00 23.20 -39.83
CA GLU A 158 12.42 23.34 -40.10
C GLU A 158 13.24 22.57 -39.06
N TYR A 159 12.95 22.76 -37.77
CA TYR A 159 13.63 22.03 -36.69
C TYR A 159 13.51 20.51 -36.86
N LEU A 160 12.30 20.00 -37.12
CA LEU A 160 12.04 18.55 -37.27
C LEU A 160 12.74 17.98 -38.51
N THR A 161 12.79 18.74 -39.60
CA THR A 161 13.43 18.32 -40.86
C THR A 161 14.96 18.28 -40.71
N VAL A 162 15.54 19.31 -40.08
CA VAL A 162 17.00 19.41 -39.88
C VAL A 162 17.50 18.41 -38.84
N ASN A 163 16.71 18.11 -37.81
CA ASN A 163 17.11 17.21 -36.72
C ASN A 163 16.52 15.80 -36.86
N LEU A 164 16.06 15.42 -38.05
CA LEU A 164 15.54 14.09 -38.32
C LEU A 164 16.60 13.04 -37.94
N ASN A 165 16.22 12.03 -37.16
CA ASN A 165 17.09 10.97 -36.60
C ASN A 165 18.12 11.39 -35.52
N ASN A 166 18.10 12.64 -35.05
CA ASN A 166 19.04 13.09 -34.00
C ASN A 166 18.45 13.04 -32.57
N HIS A 167 17.21 12.56 -32.41
CA HIS A 167 16.52 12.46 -31.11
C HIS A 167 16.59 11.07 -30.47
N ASN A 168 17.53 10.22 -30.89
CA ASN A 168 17.64 8.84 -30.39
C ASN A 168 17.75 8.75 -28.87
N LEU A 169 18.49 9.66 -28.22
CA LEU A 169 18.61 9.70 -26.76
C LEU A 169 17.28 10.02 -26.06
N PHE A 170 16.45 10.87 -26.66
CA PHE A 170 15.11 11.18 -26.15
C PHE A 170 14.20 9.96 -26.26
N PHE A 171 14.24 9.26 -27.40
CA PHE A 171 13.51 8.01 -27.61
C PHE A 171 13.95 6.92 -26.62
N TYR A 172 15.26 6.68 -26.48
CA TYR A 172 15.77 5.70 -25.52
C TYR A 172 15.41 6.04 -24.08
N GLY A 173 15.45 7.32 -23.71
CA GLY A 173 15.00 7.78 -22.38
C GLY A 173 13.52 7.50 -22.12
N TYR A 174 12.66 7.68 -23.13
CA TYR A 174 11.24 7.35 -23.03
C TYR A 174 11.02 5.84 -22.85
N VAL A 175 11.64 5.03 -23.71
CA VAL A 175 11.54 3.57 -23.66
C VAL A 175 12.05 3.03 -22.33
N LEU A 176 13.16 3.57 -21.82
CA LEU A 176 13.69 3.20 -20.51
C LEU A 176 12.70 3.55 -19.38
N ALA A 177 12.03 4.71 -19.44
CA ALA A 177 11.03 5.08 -18.45
C ALA A 177 9.79 4.15 -18.48
N GLU A 178 9.38 3.67 -19.66
CA GLU A 178 8.33 2.64 -19.78
C GLU A 178 8.76 1.29 -19.19
N ILE A 179 9.99 0.87 -19.46
CA ILE A 179 10.56 -0.35 -18.86
C ILE A 179 10.62 -0.22 -17.34
N LEU A 180 11.00 0.95 -16.82
CA LEU A 180 11.01 1.23 -15.38
C LEU A 180 9.61 1.18 -14.76
N ASN A 181 8.55 1.61 -15.46
CA ASN A 181 7.17 1.42 -14.97
C ASN A 181 6.84 -0.06 -14.80
N PHE A 182 7.17 -0.88 -15.81
CA PHE A 182 6.91 -2.31 -15.76
C PHE A 182 7.71 -3.00 -14.63
N ILE A 183 9.01 -2.71 -14.53
CA ILE A 183 9.86 -3.21 -13.44
C ILE A 183 9.31 -2.77 -12.08
N ASN A 184 8.85 -1.52 -11.96
CA ASN A 184 8.25 -1.04 -10.72
C ASN A 184 6.99 -1.85 -10.38
N VAL A 185 6.06 -2.07 -11.32
CA VAL A 185 4.86 -2.89 -11.06
C VAL A 185 5.21 -4.29 -10.57
N VAL A 186 6.16 -4.97 -11.21
CA VAL A 186 6.63 -6.29 -10.79
C VAL A 186 7.27 -6.23 -9.40
N GLY A 187 8.14 -5.24 -9.16
CA GLY A 187 8.77 -5.02 -7.86
C GLY A 187 7.76 -4.76 -6.73
N GLN A 188 6.66 -4.06 -7.02
CA GLN A 188 5.59 -3.79 -6.06
C GLN A 188 4.83 -5.06 -5.68
N MET A 189 4.60 -5.96 -6.64
CA MET A 189 3.99 -7.27 -6.35
C MET A 189 4.87 -8.11 -5.42
N PHE A 190 6.19 -8.15 -5.69
CA PHE A 190 7.13 -8.85 -4.81
C PHE A 190 7.26 -8.20 -3.44
N LEU A 191 7.25 -6.87 -3.37
CA LEU A 191 7.27 -6.14 -2.10
C LEU A 191 6.06 -6.50 -1.24
N MET A 192 4.86 -6.52 -1.83
CA MET A 192 3.65 -6.91 -1.10
C MET A 192 3.66 -8.38 -0.68
N ASP A 193 4.15 -9.27 -1.54
CA ASP A 193 4.26 -10.70 -1.21
C ASP A 193 5.23 -10.95 -0.06
N MET A 194 6.42 -10.34 -0.10
CA MET A 194 7.37 -10.41 1.01
C MET A 194 6.80 -9.80 2.29
N PHE A 195 6.10 -8.67 2.20
CA PHE A 195 5.52 -7.99 3.35
C PHE A 195 4.41 -8.79 4.04
N LEU A 196 3.58 -9.49 3.28
CA LEU A 196 2.50 -10.35 3.80
C LEU A 196 2.96 -11.81 4.06
N GLY A 197 4.26 -12.08 4.03
CA GLY A 197 4.82 -13.40 4.35
C GLY A 197 4.56 -14.49 3.30
N GLY A 198 4.49 -14.12 2.02
CA GLY A 198 4.29 -15.03 0.88
C GLY A 198 2.82 -15.38 0.60
N GLU A 199 1.89 -14.79 1.35
CA GLU A 199 0.47 -15.04 1.13
C GLU A 199 -0.10 -14.21 -0.03
N PHE A 200 0.49 -13.08 -0.43
CA PHE A 200 -0.10 -12.21 -1.48
C PHE A 200 -0.21 -12.89 -2.85
N SER A 201 0.86 -13.55 -3.30
CA SER A 201 0.95 -14.25 -4.58
C SER A 201 -0.08 -15.38 -4.70
N SER A 202 -0.31 -16.08 -3.58
CA SER A 202 -1.30 -17.14 -3.48
C SER A 202 -2.70 -16.60 -3.18
N TYR A 203 -2.82 -15.45 -2.49
CA TYR A 203 -4.07 -14.79 -2.12
C TYR A 203 -4.77 -14.16 -3.33
N GLY A 204 -4.05 -13.41 -4.17
CA GLY A 204 -4.64 -12.65 -5.29
C GLY A 204 -5.48 -13.51 -6.25
N ALA A 205 -5.05 -14.75 -6.52
CA ALA A 205 -5.81 -15.70 -7.34
C ALA A 205 -6.90 -16.46 -6.55
N ARG A 206 -6.69 -16.71 -5.25
CA ARG A 206 -7.60 -17.46 -4.38
C ARG A 206 -8.82 -16.63 -3.97
N VAL A 207 -8.69 -15.32 -3.76
CA VAL A 207 -9.78 -14.43 -3.32
C VAL A 207 -11.01 -14.50 -4.22
N LEU A 208 -10.82 -14.57 -5.54
CA LEU A 208 -11.93 -14.68 -6.51
C LEU A 208 -12.77 -15.95 -6.33
N GLN A 209 -12.23 -17.00 -5.71
CA GLN A 209 -12.96 -18.23 -5.41
C GLN A 209 -13.73 -18.15 -4.08
N PHE A 210 -13.39 -17.19 -3.21
CA PHE A 210 -13.95 -17.04 -1.86
C PHE A 210 -14.94 -15.87 -1.72
N THR A 211 -15.05 -14.97 -2.71
CA THR A 211 -15.96 -13.81 -2.66
C THR A 211 -17.44 -14.16 -2.62
N GLU A 212 -17.84 -15.38 -3.00
CA GLU A 212 -19.24 -15.81 -3.03
C GLU A 212 -19.68 -16.62 -1.79
N TRP A 213 -18.81 -16.80 -0.79
CA TRP A 213 -19.09 -17.72 0.33
C TRP A 213 -19.62 -16.97 1.56
N ASP A 214 -20.49 -17.64 2.32
CA ASP A 214 -21.14 -17.06 3.51
C ASP A 214 -20.12 -16.70 4.60
N TRP A 215 -20.14 -15.44 5.04
CA TRP A 215 -19.16 -14.80 5.93
C TRP A 215 -19.19 -15.31 7.38
N SER A 216 -20.17 -16.15 7.71
CA SER A 216 -20.59 -16.35 9.10
C SER A 216 -19.72 -17.31 9.92
N VAL A 217 -19.05 -18.33 9.34
CA VAL A 217 -18.41 -19.39 10.18
C VAL A 217 -17.23 -20.18 9.55
N ARG A 218 -16.41 -19.63 8.63
CA ARG A 218 -15.30 -20.43 8.04
C ARG A 218 -13.96 -19.69 7.96
N PHE A 219 -12.88 -20.46 8.07
CA PHE A 219 -11.51 -20.02 7.78
C PHE A 219 -11.39 -19.70 6.29
N ASP A 220 -11.28 -18.42 5.98
CA ASP A 220 -10.91 -17.91 4.67
C ASP A 220 -9.43 -17.47 4.69
N PRO A 221 -8.76 -17.40 3.51
CA PRO A 221 -7.39 -16.91 3.43
C PRO A 221 -7.22 -15.49 4.01
N MET A 222 -8.29 -14.68 4.04
CA MET A 222 -8.26 -13.33 4.58
C MET A 222 -8.08 -13.34 6.11
N ILE A 223 -8.78 -14.21 6.87
CA ILE A 223 -8.59 -14.31 8.33
C ILE A 223 -7.18 -14.76 8.71
N LYS A 224 -6.50 -15.53 7.84
CA LYS A 224 -5.10 -15.95 8.08
C LYS A 224 -4.15 -14.76 8.08
N VAL A 225 -4.33 -13.84 7.12
CA VAL A 225 -3.45 -12.67 6.93
C VAL A 225 -3.92 -11.52 7.82
N PHE A 226 -5.21 -11.17 7.76
CA PHE A 226 -5.87 -10.06 8.46
C PHE A 226 -6.91 -10.55 9.48
N PRO A 227 -6.52 -11.26 10.56
CA PRO A 227 -7.45 -11.71 11.58
C PRO A 227 -8.13 -10.55 12.30
N ARG A 228 -9.44 -10.64 12.53
CA ARG A 228 -10.19 -9.63 13.31
C ARG A 228 -10.03 -9.82 14.82
N LEU A 229 -9.63 -11.01 15.24
CA LEU A 229 -9.45 -11.42 16.63
C LEU A 229 -8.12 -12.18 16.77
N THR A 230 -7.33 -11.82 17.76
CA THR A 230 -6.01 -12.43 18.02
C THR A 230 -5.75 -12.62 19.50
N LYS A 231 -4.66 -13.31 19.83
CA LYS A 231 -4.20 -13.51 21.20
C LYS A 231 -3.00 -12.65 21.52
N CYS A 232 -2.95 -12.21 22.77
CA CYS A 232 -1.80 -11.54 23.36
C CYS A 232 -1.50 -12.19 24.71
N THR A 233 -0.22 -12.33 25.04
CA THR A 233 0.20 -12.82 26.36
C THR A 233 0.97 -11.73 27.06
N PHE A 234 0.39 -11.21 28.14
CA PHE A 234 0.98 -10.24 29.04
C PHE A 234 1.54 -10.95 30.27
N HIS A 235 2.73 -10.54 30.73
CA HIS A 235 3.37 -11.11 31.92
C HIS A 235 3.53 -10.02 32.97
N MET A 236 2.98 -10.28 34.15
CA MET A 236 3.12 -9.42 35.33
C MET A 236 4.01 -10.09 36.37
N TYR A 237 4.54 -9.28 37.28
CA TYR A 237 5.27 -9.77 38.45
C TYR A 237 4.44 -9.52 39.70
N GLY A 238 4.16 -10.58 40.45
CA GLY A 238 3.50 -10.47 41.75
C GLY A 238 4.43 -9.85 42.80
N THR A 239 3.89 -9.48 43.96
CA THR A 239 4.66 -8.95 45.10
C THR A 239 5.76 -9.89 45.60
N SER A 240 5.62 -11.19 45.34
CA SER A 240 6.61 -12.24 45.66
C SER A 240 7.69 -12.41 44.57
N GLY A 241 7.59 -11.69 43.46
CA GLY A 241 8.49 -11.83 42.29
C GLY A 241 8.10 -12.92 41.29
N ASP A 242 7.04 -13.69 41.59
CA ASP A 242 6.53 -14.72 40.68
C ASP A 242 5.92 -14.12 39.41
N VAL A 243 6.19 -14.75 38.26
CA VAL A 243 5.62 -14.35 36.96
C VAL A 243 4.19 -14.85 36.85
N GLN A 244 3.25 -13.92 36.73
CA GLN A 244 1.84 -14.20 36.45
C GLN A 244 1.55 -13.97 34.97
N LYS A 245 1.04 -15.01 34.31
CA LYS A 245 0.72 -14.99 32.88
C LYS A 245 -0.75 -14.64 32.67
N HIS A 246 -1.00 -13.58 31.92
CA HIS A 246 -2.33 -13.13 31.51
C HIS A 246 -2.48 -13.30 30.00
N ASP A 247 -3.39 -14.18 29.58
CA ASP A 247 -3.72 -14.36 28.16
C ASP A 247 -4.98 -13.55 27.82
N ALA A 248 -4.83 -12.56 26.95
CA ALA A 248 -5.90 -11.70 26.48
C ALA A 248 -6.34 -12.07 25.06
N MET A 249 -7.61 -11.83 24.77
CA MET A 249 -8.16 -11.85 23.41
C MET A 249 -8.38 -10.40 22.98
N CYS A 250 -7.86 -10.05 21.80
CA CYS A 250 -7.89 -8.69 21.30
C CYS A 250 -8.56 -8.62 19.93
N ILE A 251 -9.48 -7.68 19.79
CA ILE A 251 -10.12 -7.31 18.53
C ILE A 251 -9.19 -6.31 17.82
N LEU A 252 -9.05 -6.46 16.50
CA LEU A 252 -8.24 -5.57 15.65
C LEU A 252 -9.16 -4.86 14.64
N PRO A 253 -9.80 -3.73 15.01
CA PRO A 253 -10.62 -2.96 14.08
C PRO A 253 -9.85 -2.48 12.84
N ILE A 254 -8.54 -2.27 12.98
CA ILE A 254 -7.65 -1.84 11.89
C ILE A 254 -7.63 -2.81 10.70
N ASN A 255 -7.88 -4.11 10.94
CA ASN A 255 -7.86 -5.14 9.91
C ASN A 255 -9.11 -5.17 9.02
N ILE A 256 -10.11 -4.33 9.31
CA ILE A 256 -11.22 -4.09 8.39
C ILE A 256 -10.80 -3.12 7.28
N ILE A 257 -9.79 -2.28 7.55
CA ILE A 257 -9.30 -1.24 6.65
C ILE A 257 -8.11 -1.74 5.81
N ASN A 258 -7.20 -2.50 6.43
CA ASN A 258 -6.05 -3.11 5.77
C ASN A 258 -6.49 -4.19 4.77
#